data_AF-A0A5J4S7C4-F1
#
_entry.id   AF-A0A5J4S7C4-F1
#
_cell.length_a   1.000
_cell.length_b   1.000
_cell.length_c   1.000
_cell.angle_alpha   90.00
_cell.angle_beta   90.00
_cell.angle_gamma   90.00
#
_symmetry.space_group_name_H-M   'P 1'
#
loop_
_entity.id
_entity.type
_entity.pdbx_description
1 polymer ?
#
loop_
_entity_poly.entity_id
_entity_poly.type
_entity_poly.pdbx_seq_one_letter_code
_entity_poly.pdbx_strand_id
1 'polypeptide(L)'
;MACEKEHRYDSLFDNLPFDQSGAGRHRCAGCAYDKGYKDGLKRKEQLNLELDSLPMSQAGFVRHRSPHAAYALGYLKGVEDSY
;
A
#
# COMPACT_ATOMS: atom_id res chain seq x y z
N MET A 1 13.20 8.15 -3.60
CA MET A 1 12.79 9.25 -2.71
C MET A 1 11.98 8.69 -1.55
N ALA A 2 12.07 9.28 -0.35
CA ALA A 2 11.25 8.89 0.80
C ALA A 2 9.82 9.44 0.66
N CYS A 3 8.82 8.70 1.12
CA CYS A 3 7.43 9.15 1.12
C CYS A 3 7.22 10.20 2.21
N GLU A 4 6.53 11.28 1.88
CA GLU A 4 6.22 12.39 2.80
C GLU A 4 4.71 12.59 3.06
N LYS A 5 3.87 11.78 2.42
CA LYS A 5 2.41 11.92 2.48
C LYS A 5 1.84 11.59 3.87
N GLU A 6 0.63 12.10 4.14
CA GLU A 6 -0.05 11.97 5.44
C GLU A 6 -0.50 10.55 5.78
N HIS A 7 -0.83 9.73 4.77
CA HIS A 7 -1.22 8.33 4.97
C HIS A 7 -0.15 7.49 5.69
N ARG A 8 1.09 7.99 5.86
CA ARG A 8 2.10 7.36 6.72
C ARG A 8 1.65 7.24 8.18
N TYR A 9 0.70 8.06 8.61
CA TYR A 9 0.20 8.15 9.98
C TYR A 9 -1.25 7.65 10.12
N ASP A 10 -1.78 6.95 9.12
CA ASP A 10 -3.07 6.29 9.25
C ASP A 10 -2.94 4.98 10.06
N SER A 11 -3.73 4.84 11.12
CA SER A 11 -3.74 3.67 11.99
C SER A 11 -4.29 2.41 11.31
N LEU A 12 -4.96 2.54 10.16
CA LEU A 12 -5.35 1.41 9.31
C LEU A 12 -4.18 0.48 9.01
N PHE A 13 -2.97 1.04 8.85
CA PHE A 13 -1.76 0.28 8.54
C PHE A 13 -1.23 -0.56 9.72
N ASP A 14 -1.68 -0.33 10.95
CA ASP A 14 -1.20 -1.10 12.11
C ASP A 14 -1.61 -2.56 12.10
N ASN A 15 -2.75 -2.84 11.48
CA ASN A 15 -3.28 -4.20 11.34
C ASN A 15 -2.64 -4.96 10.19
N LEU A 16 -1.79 -4.32 9.38
CA LEU A 16 -1.15 -4.99 8.26
C LEU A 16 -0.03 -5.93 8.74
N PRO A 17 0.17 -7.06 8.03
CA PRO A 17 1.28 -7.96 8.28
C PRO A 17 2.60 -7.20 8.29
N PHE A 18 3.42 -7.54 9.28
CA PHE A 18 4.76 -7.01 9.40
C PHE A 18 5.67 -7.69 8.36
N ASP A 19 6.47 -6.89 7.66
CA ASP A 19 7.32 -7.34 6.56
C ASP A 19 8.64 -6.57 6.58
N GLN A 20 9.64 -7.17 7.24
CA GLN A 20 11.04 -6.68 7.24
C GLN A 20 11.92 -7.39 6.20
N SER A 21 11.38 -8.43 5.54
CA SER A 21 12.11 -9.33 4.65
C SER A 21 11.16 -9.82 3.56
N GLY A 22 11.30 -9.29 2.34
CA GLY A 22 10.42 -9.62 1.23
C GLY A 22 10.59 -8.70 0.03
N ALA A 23 9.86 -8.99 -1.05
CA ALA A 23 9.79 -8.13 -2.22
C ALA A 23 9.10 -6.79 -1.86
N GLY A 24 9.70 -5.67 -2.25
CA GLY A 24 9.24 -4.35 -1.83
C GLY A 24 9.60 -3.96 -0.40
N ARG A 25 10.62 -4.60 0.20
CA ARG A 25 11.21 -4.17 1.48
C ARG A 25 11.52 -2.66 1.45
N HIS A 26 11.16 -1.97 2.53
CA HIS A 26 11.23 -0.51 2.70
C HIS A 26 10.32 0.32 1.79
N ARG A 27 9.51 -0.28 0.92
CA ARG A 27 8.54 0.46 0.10
C ARG A 27 7.35 0.88 0.95
N CYS A 28 6.81 2.05 0.65
CA CYS A 28 5.76 2.65 1.44
C CYS A 28 4.44 1.87 1.28
N ALA A 29 4.03 1.17 2.34
CA ALA A 29 2.77 0.43 2.38
C ALA A 29 1.57 1.32 2.04
N GLY A 30 1.51 2.55 2.54
CA GLY A 30 0.38 3.43 2.22
C GLY A 30 0.35 3.91 0.75
N CYS A 31 1.50 4.08 0.09
CA CYS A 31 1.49 4.34 -1.36
C CYS A 31 1.04 3.11 -2.15
N ALA A 32 1.34 1.91 -1.65
CA ALA A 32 0.83 0.67 -2.25
C ALA A 32 -0.70 0.59 -2.08
N TYR A 33 -1.23 0.94 -0.90
CA TYR A 33 -2.66 1.07 -0.65
C TYR A 33 -3.33 2.06 -1.61
N ASP A 34 -2.79 3.28 -1.73
CA ASP A 34 -3.32 4.29 -2.66
C ASP A 34 -3.40 3.78 -4.10
N LYS A 35 -2.39 3.03 -4.53
CA LYS A 35 -2.34 2.43 -5.88
C LYS A 35 -3.41 1.35 -6.01
N GLY A 36 -3.49 0.45 -5.04
CA GLY A 36 -4.51 -0.60 -4.97
C GLY A 36 -5.91 -0.01 -5.03
N TYR A 37 -6.20 1.00 -4.21
CA TYR A 37 -7.48 1.70 -4.17
C TYR A 37 -7.89 2.26 -5.53
N LYS A 38 -6.97 2.94 -6.23
CA LYS A 38 -7.22 3.46 -7.58
C LYS A 38 -7.45 2.38 -8.63
N ASP A 39 -6.77 1.25 -8.50
CA ASP A 39 -6.95 0.11 -9.41
C ASP A 39 -8.29 -0.61 -9.12
N GLY A 40 -8.69 -0.69 -7.84
CA GLY A 40 -9.96 -1.25 -7.37
C GLY A 40 -11.17 -0.44 -7.82
N LEU A 41 -11.10 0.89 -7.72
CA LEU A 41 -12.14 1.79 -8.25
C LEU A 41 -12.42 1.58 -9.74
N LYS A 42 -11.39 1.15 -10.49
CA LYS A 42 -11.48 0.83 -11.92
C LYS A 42 -11.81 -0.63 -12.19
N ARG A 43 -11.90 -1.46 -11.14
CA ARG A 43 -12.09 -2.91 -11.19
C ARG A 43 -11.13 -3.58 -12.17
N LYS A 44 -9.84 -3.20 -12.11
CA LYS A 44 -8.81 -3.77 -12.99
C LYS A 44 -8.67 -5.27 -12.75
N GLU A 45 -8.89 -6.06 -13.79
CA GLU A 45 -8.71 -7.52 -13.73
C GLU A 45 -7.23 -7.93 -13.72
N GLN A 46 -6.36 -7.11 -14.33
CA GLN A 46 -4.92 -7.31 -14.33
C GLN A 46 -4.25 -6.32 -13.38
N LEU A 47 -3.63 -6.85 -12.33
CA LEU A 47 -2.99 -6.07 -11.28
C LEU A 47 -1.48 -6.03 -11.51
N ASN A 48 -0.92 -4.82 -11.53
CA ASN A 48 0.53 -4.62 -11.56
C ASN A 48 0.93 -3.68 -10.43
N LEU A 49 1.49 -4.26 -9.36
CA LEU A 49 1.84 -3.51 -8.16
C LEU A 49 3.03 -2.57 -8.37
N GLU A 50 3.99 -2.94 -9.22
CA GLU A 50 5.24 -2.20 -9.48
C GLU A 50 5.88 -1.67 -8.18
N LEU A 51 6.10 -2.56 -7.21
CA LEU A 51 6.56 -2.17 -5.88
C LEU A 51 7.87 -1.38 -5.89
N ASP A 52 8.76 -1.65 -6.84
CA ASP A 52 10.03 -0.95 -6.96
C ASP A 52 9.91 0.51 -7.39
N SER A 53 8.78 0.87 -7.99
CA SER A 53 8.45 2.26 -8.34
C SER A 53 7.92 3.05 -7.15
N LEU A 54 7.54 2.38 -6.05
CA LEU A 54 7.02 3.05 -4.86
C LEU A 54 8.13 3.76 -4.08
N PRO A 55 7.83 4.93 -3.46
CA PRO A 55 8.77 5.59 -2.59
C PRO A 55 9.09 4.74 -1.36
N MET A 56 10.26 4.94 -0.79
CA MET A 56 10.61 4.27 0.47
C MET A 56 9.85 4.89 1.64
N SER A 57 9.48 4.10 2.64
CA SER A 57 8.97 4.62 3.92
C SER A 57 9.58 3.87 5.09
N GLN A 58 10.16 4.64 6.01
CA GLN A 58 10.83 4.16 7.22
C GLN A 58 10.26 4.82 8.48
N ALA A 59 9.10 5.48 8.37
CA ALA A 59 8.48 6.25 9.44
C ALA A 59 6.95 6.02 9.49
N GLY A 60 6.36 6.28 10.66
CA GLY A 60 4.92 6.15 10.91
C GLY A 60 4.41 4.71 10.98
N PHE A 61 3.09 4.53 10.90
CA PHE A 61 2.41 3.23 11.00
C PHE A 61 2.64 2.33 9.79
N VAL A 62 3.00 2.91 8.63
CA VAL A 62 3.36 2.18 7.41
C VAL A 62 4.74 1.51 7.48
N ARG A 63 5.56 1.81 8.50
CA ARG A 63 6.91 1.28 8.64
C ARG A 63 6.86 -0.23 8.85
N HIS A 64 7.69 -0.96 8.09
CA HIS A 64 7.80 -2.42 8.18
C HIS A 64 6.46 -3.15 7.98
N ARG A 65 5.52 -2.53 7.24
CA ARG A 65 4.25 -3.16 6.86
C ARG A 65 4.34 -3.65 5.43
N SER A 66 3.72 -4.80 5.16
CA SER A 66 3.75 -5.41 3.84
C SER A 66 3.07 -4.51 2.80
N PRO A 67 3.79 -4.03 1.77
CA PRO A 67 3.18 -3.24 0.70
C PRO A 67 2.25 -4.08 -0.18
N HIS A 68 2.45 -5.40 -0.25
CA HIS A 68 1.51 -6.31 -0.93
C HIS A 68 0.16 -6.35 -0.23
N ALA A 69 0.16 -6.57 1.09
CA ALA A 69 -1.07 -6.61 1.88
C ALA A 69 -1.78 -5.24 1.83
N ALA A 70 -1.02 -4.15 1.90
CA ALA A 70 -1.57 -2.80 1.78
C ALA A 70 -2.24 -2.56 0.42
N TYR A 71 -1.59 -2.98 -0.68
CA TYR A 71 -2.18 -2.88 -2.02
C TYR A 71 -3.47 -3.68 -2.12
N ALA A 72 -3.48 -4.93 -1.65
CA ALA A 72 -4.66 -5.78 -1.70
C ALA A 72 -5.83 -5.20 -0.89
N LEU A 73 -5.55 -4.66 0.30
CA LEU A 73 -6.53 -3.97 1.14
C LEU A 73 -7.12 -2.74 0.43
N GLY A 74 -6.25 -1.91 -0.16
CA GLY A 74 -6.69 -0.76 -0.94
C GLY A 74 -7.54 -1.17 -2.13
N TYR A 75 -7.13 -2.19 -2.88
CA TYR A 75 -7.87 -2.71 -4.03
C TYR A 75 -9.27 -3.18 -3.65
N LEU A 76 -9.40 -4.00 -2.61
CA LEU A 76 -10.70 -4.43 -2.11
C LEU A 76 -11.60 -3.23 -1.78
N LYS A 77 -11.08 -2.27 -1.00
CA LYS A 77 -11.83 -1.07 -0.64
C LYS A 77 -12.26 -0.24 -1.86
N GLY A 78 -11.39 -0.13 -2.86
CA GLY A 78 -11.71 0.55 -4.11
C GLY A 78 -12.79 -0.16 -4.92
N VAL A 79 -12.81 -1.50 -4.93
CA VAL A 79 -13.89 -2.26 -5.57
C VAL A 79 -15.22 -2.03 -4.85
N GLU A 80 -15.23 -2.11 -3.51
CA GLU A 80 -16.43 -1.86 -2.70
C GLU A 80 -17.02 -0.47 -2.96
N ASP A 81 -16.18 0.57 -3.01
CA ASP A 81 -16.58 1.96 -3.26
C ASP A 81 -16.97 2.24 -4.73
N SER A 82 -16.77 1.29 -5.64
CA SER A 82 -17.13 1.42 -7.07
C SER A 82 -18.57 1.03 -7.41
N TYR A 83 -19.33 0.57 -6.42
CA TYR A 83 -20.76 0.24 -6.50
C TYR A 83 -21.62 1.30 -5.82
#